data_AF-A0A6C0LA33-F1
#
_entry.id   AF-A0A6C0LA33-F1
#
_cell.length_a   1.000
_cell.length_b   1.000
_cell.length_c   1.000
_cell.angle_alpha   90.00
_cell.angle_beta   90.00
_cell.angle_gamma   90.00
#
_symmetry.space_group_name_H-M   'P 1'
#
loop_
_entity.id
_entity.type
_entity.pdbx_description
1 polymer ?
#
loop_
_entity_poly.entity_id
_entity_poly.type
_entity_poly.pdbx_seq_one_letter_code
_entity_poly.pdbx_strand_id
1 'polypeptide(L)'
;MSWIAGTLEVASKVRYGLTTRGCPIFRFVPYDKRYAPFAVGSSIRDFSTNVHAIIEPSEGNTSMPKGSIVQLLGAPSARTEQAMLLMTYAYDSKKEFRTILPSASSLSLVSASEGNIREEVSGFTFHIDPPGCKDVDDAFTFAREGDGWRVHIHIADVDAWIKEDSPLDKQARKKASTFYSTDGQALAPLFPPTISEESASLLPGSKKPTLSLHFHWTPGTGPSDFVWACTTIQTQRSFTYDEADKEVEVVPELAALRELSKEIGDEFSATDSHTWVQALMILYNKAAGTLLRQKRIGILRRHSAKKMEKFQAIGLLSALPMAAAEYVMADEENVVHGGLSLEAYAYASSPIRRYCDLVNQRILKHVLAGKEVQAPTKELVAELNRRQKQEKAFTRDLFFMGVLTSKDPVQGIAMSEKRVWIPAWKRAITVRNTALTVGTSYTITWYENKQLPHWKQRIVFRAV
;
A
#
# COMPACT_ATOMS: atom_id res chain seq x y z
N MET A 1 -24.47 -1.60 -6.84
CA MET A 1 -25.03 -2.32 -5.68
C MET A 1 -23.91 -2.49 -4.67
N SER A 2 -23.96 -1.80 -3.54
CA SER A 2 -22.91 -1.82 -2.53
C SER A 2 -23.15 -2.95 -1.55
N TRP A 3 -22.09 -3.67 -1.18
CA TRP A 3 -22.13 -4.76 -0.23
C TRP A 3 -21.60 -4.25 1.10
N ILE A 4 -22.17 -4.72 2.21
CA ILE A 4 -21.84 -4.18 3.53
C ILE A 4 -21.35 -5.31 4.42
N ALA A 5 -20.12 -5.17 4.90
CA ALA A 5 -19.53 -6.03 5.91
C ALA A 5 -19.94 -5.54 7.31
N GLY A 6 -20.35 -6.45 8.18
CA GLY A 6 -20.79 -6.10 9.54
C GLY A 6 -20.98 -7.27 10.48
N THR A 7 -21.41 -6.95 11.70
CA THR A 7 -21.71 -7.93 12.75
C THR A 7 -23.20 -8.19 12.81
N LEU A 8 -23.60 -9.44 12.62
CA LEU A 8 -24.96 -9.92 12.87
C LEU A 8 -25.09 -10.29 14.36
N GLU A 9 -25.95 -9.58 15.09
CA GLU A 9 -26.08 -9.71 16.54
C GLU A 9 -26.99 -10.86 16.97
N VAL A 10 -26.61 -12.09 16.62
CA VAL A 10 -27.41 -13.28 16.91
C VAL A 10 -27.44 -13.64 18.41
N ALA A 11 -26.42 -13.24 19.18
CA ALA A 11 -26.33 -13.44 20.63
C ALA A 11 -27.17 -12.44 21.45
N SER A 12 -27.67 -11.38 20.82
CA SER A 12 -28.64 -10.48 21.47
C SER A 12 -29.90 -11.25 21.87
N LYS A 13 -30.62 -10.82 22.91
CA LYS A 13 -31.97 -11.34 23.20
C LYS A 13 -33.05 -10.69 22.35
N VAL A 14 -32.74 -9.56 21.69
CA VAL A 14 -33.68 -8.80 20.87
C VAL A 14 -33.83 -9.44 19.48
N ARG A 15 -35.07 -9.60 19.02
CA ARG A 15 -35.43 -10.05 17.67
C ARG A 15 -36.33 -9.00 17.02
N TYR A 16 -36.14 -8.77 15.73
CA TYR A 16 -36.86 -7.77 14.94
C TYR A 16 -38.00 -8.40 14.12
N GLY A 17 -38.62 -9.45 14.68
CA GLY A 17 -39.66 -10.24 14.02
C GLY A 17 -39.13 -11.46 13.27
N LEU A 18 -39.98 -11.98 12.36
CA LEU A 18 -39.71 -13.13 11.51
C LEU A 18 -39.79 -12.72 10.04
N THR A 19 -39.00 -13.37 9.18
CA THR A 19 -39.19 -13.27 7.73
C THR A 19 -40.46 -14.02 7.31
N THR A 20 -40.90 -13.82 6.07
CA THR A 20 -42.00 -14.61 5.47
C THR A 20 -41.74 -16.11 5.45
N ARG A 21 -40.47 -16.54 5.57
CA ARG A 21 -40.05 -17.94 5.67
C ARG A 21 -39.86 -18.41 7.12
N GLY A 22 -40.38 -17.67 8.11
CA GLY A 22 -40.29 -18.02 9.53
C GLY A 22 -38.88 -17.92 10.13
N CYS A 23 -37.94 -17.25 9.47
CA CYS A 23 -36.58 -17.09 10.01
C CYS A 23 -36.52 -15.87 10.94
N PRO A 24 -35.85 -15.94 12.11
CA PRO A 24 -35.66 -14.78 12.96
C PRO A 24 -34.90 -13.65 12.27
N ILE A 25 -35.31 -12.41 12.55
CA ILE A 25 -34.66 -11.19 12.08
C ILE A 25 -33.77 -10.63 13.20
N PHE A 26 -32.51 -10.40 12.86
CA PHE A 26 -31.49 -9.89 13.76
C PHE A 26 -31.06 -8.49 13.34
N ARG A 27 -30.50 -7.75 14.29
CA ARG A 27 -29.80 -6.51 14.00
C ARG A 27 -28.45 -6.83 13.38
N PHE A 28 -28.17 -6.21 12.24
CA PHE A 28 -26.87 -6.20 11.62
C PHE A 28 -26.25 -4.81 11.78
N VAL A 29 -25.01 -4.76 12.27
CA VAL A 29 -24.28 -3.53 12.52
C VAL A 29 -23.13 -3.42 11.51
N PRO A 30 -23.22 -2.50 10.53
CA PRO A 30 -22.15 -2.24 9.57
C PRO A 30 -20.83 -1.85 10.22
N TYR A 31 -19.70 -2.24 9.61
CA TYR A 31 -18.39 -1.71 9.96
C TYR A 31 -18.21 -0.26 9.51
N ASP A 32 -18.74 0.06 8.32
CA ASP A 32 -18.79 1.41 7.80
C ASP A 32 -19.93 2.20 8.45
N LYS A 33 -19.57 3.13 9.33
CA LYS A 33 -20.50 3.96 10.11
C LYS A 33 -21.34 4.94 9.29
N ARG A 34 -21.08 5.08 7.99
CA ARG A 34 -21.94 5.85 7.09
C ARG A 34 -23.30 5.16 6.91
N TYR A 35 -23.38 3.86 7.17
CA TYR A 35 -24.62 3.10 7.11
C TYR A 35 -25.26 2.93 8.49
N ALA A 36 -26.58 3.07 8.54
CA ALA A 36 -27.38 2.70 9.70
C ALA A 36 -27.42 1.16 9.86
N PRO A 37 -27.75 0.64 11.06
CA PRO A 37 -27.99 -0.79 11.25
C PRO A 37 -29.10 -1.33 10.33
N PHE A 38 -29.00 -2.61 9.97
CA PHE A 38 -29.95 -3.30 9.08
C PHE A 38 -30.74 -4.39 9.82
N ALA A 39 -31.95 -4.65 9.36
CA ALA A 39 -32.76 -5.80 9.73
C ALA A 39 -32.46 -6.97 8.79
N VAL A 40 -31.89 -8.05 9.31
CA VAL A 40 -31.38 -9.16 8.49
C VAL A 40 -31.93 -10.50 9.00
N GLY A 41 -32.65 -11.21 8.14
CA GLY A 41 -33.16 -12.55 8.45
C GLY A 41 -32.06 -13.61 8.36
N SER A 42 -32.01 -14.53 9.32
CA SER A 42 -31.03 -15.63 9.33
C SER A 42 -31.62 -16.93 9.89
N SER A 43 -31.16 -18.06 9.35
CA SER A 43 -31.50 -19.40 9.86
C SER A 43 -30.53 -19.90 10.94
N ILE A 44 -29.53 -19.11 11.35
CA ILE A 44 -28.58 -19.47 12.42
C ILE A 44 -29.35 -19.90 13.68
N ARG A 45 -28.90 -21.01 14.28
CA ARG A 45 -29.45 -21.59 15.51
C ARG A 45 -28.53 -21.45 16.72
N ASP A 46 -27.23 -21.23 16.49
CA ASP A 46 -26.27 -20.95 17.54
C ASP A 46 -26.32 -19.46 17.92
N PHE A 47 -26.73 -19.19 19.16
CA PHE A 47 -26.83 -17.84 19.73
C PHE A 47 -25.76 -17.58 20.80
N SER A 48 -24.74 -18.43 20.90
CA SER A 48 -23.66 -18.28 21.88
C SER A 48 -22.78 -17.06 21.61
N THR A 49 -22.62 -16.69 20.34
CA THR A 49 -21.77 -15.58 19.91
C THR A 49 -22.33 -14.89 18.68
N ASN A 50 -22.02 -13.60 18.53
CA ASN A 50 -22.36 -12.86 17.31
C ASN A 50 -21.59 -13.40 16.11
N VAL A 51 -22.04 -13.09 14.90
CA VAL A 51 -21.44 -13.62 13.67
C VAL A 51 -21.03 -12.48 12.75
N HIS A 52 -19.82 -12.54 12.20
CA HIS A 52 -19.44 -11.66 11.11
C HIS A 52 -20.12 -12.11 9.82
N ALA A 53 -20.71 -11.16 9.11
CA ALA A 53 -21.49 -11.42 7.91
C ALA A 53 -21.30 -10.31 6.89
N ILE A 54 -21.54 -10.66 5.64
CA ILE A 54 -21.68 -9.74 4.52
C ILE A 54 -23.14 -9.75 4.12
N ILE A 55 -23.69 -8.56 3.89
CA ILE A 55 -25.06 -8.39 3.42
C ILE A 55 -25.11 -7.58 2.14
N GLU A 56 -26.17 -7.81 1.38
CA GLU A 56 -26.62 -6.91 0.33
C GLU A 56 -27.77 -6.07 0.91
N PRO A 57 -27.62 -4.74 1.01
CA PRO A 57 -28.67 -3.86 1.48
C PRO A 57 -29.82 -3.87 0.49
N SER A 58 -31.04 -3.89 1.00
CA SER A 58 -32.27 -3.71 0.23
C SER A 58 -32.78 -2.30 0.47
N GLU A 59 -33.24 -1.62 -0.59
CA GLU A 59 -33.82 -0.28 -0.44
C GLU A 59 -35.07 -0.32 0.46
N GLY A 60 -35.17 0.64 1.37
CA GLY A 60 -36.29 0.76 2.29
C GLY A 60 -36.30 2.09 3.02
N ASN A 61 -37.45 2.77 3.00
CA ASN A 61 -37.64 4.09 3.62
C ASN A 61 -37.95 3.97 5.13
N THR A 62 -37.09 3.25 5.86
CA THR A 62 -37.28 2.92 7.29
C THR A 62 -36.04 3.25 8.10
N SER A 63 -36.21 3.54 9.40
CA SER A 63 -35.11 3.76 10.35
C SER A 63 -34.13 2.59 10.49
N MET A 64 -34.54 1.39 10.07
CA MET A 64 -33.70 0.19 9.99
C MET A 64 -33.95 -0.53 8.65
N PRO A 65 -33.19 -0.22 7.58
CA PRO A 65 -33.36 -0.85 6.27
C PRO A 65 -33.15 -2.37 6.33
N LYS A 66 -33.72 -3.10 5.37
CA LYS A 66 -33.55 -4.55 5.28
C LYS A 66 -32.26 -4.92 4.56
N GLY A 67 -31.73 -6.09 4.85
CA GLY A 67 -30.60 -6.66 4.12
C GLY A 67 -30.72 -8.16 3.97
N SER A 68 -30.13 -8.69 2.90
CA SER A 68 -30.06 -10.12 2.64
C SER A 68 -28.64 -10.62 2.89
N ILE A 69 -28.52 -11.75 3.60
CA ILE A 69 -27.22 -12.37 3.85
C ILE A 69 -26.63 -12.83 2.52
N VAL A 70 -25.45 -12.34 2.24
CA VAL A 70 -24.61 -12.76 1.14
C VAL A 70 -23.73 -13.93 1.57
N GLN A 71 -23.09 -13.78 2.74
CA GLN A 71 -22.10 -14.72 3.24
C GLN A 71 -21.98 -14.57 4.76
N LEU A 72 -21.92 -15.70 5.44
CA LEU A 72 -21.55 -15.79 6.85
C LEU A 72 -20.06 -16.13 6.94
N LEU A 73 -19.31 -15.36 7.72
CA LEU A 73 -17.88 -15.58 7.94
C LEU A 73 -17.62 -16.40 9.21
N GLY A 74 -18.58 -16.44 10.13
CA GLY A 74 -18.50 -17.17 11.41
C GLY A 74 -18.27 -16.24 12.60
N ALA A 75 -17.89 -16.84 13.74
CA ALA A 75 -17.66 -16.10 14.98
C ALA A 75 -16.45 -15.13 14.86
N PRO A 76 -16.50 -13.96 15.55
CA PRO A 76 -15.38 -13.02 15.63
C PRO A 76 -14.07 -13.71 16.00
N SER A 77 -13.06 -13.50 15.18
CA SER A 77 -11.71 -14.08 15.27
C SER A 77 -10.77 -13.25 14.41
N ALA A 78 -9.46 -13.30 14.64
CA ALA A 78 -8.48 -12.55 13.84
C ALA A 78 -8.67 -12.76 12.32
N ARG A 79 -8.94 -14.00 11.91
CA ARG A 79 -9.23 -14.36 10.51
C ARG A 79 -10.49 -13.69 9.97
N THR A 80 -11.60 -13.72 10.71
CA THR A 80 -12.85 -13.12 10.23
C THR A 80 -12.79 -11.59 10.26
N GLU A 81 -12.11 -11.01 11.24
CA GLU A 81 -11.84 -9.57 11.34
C GLU A 81 -11.00 -9.08 10.15
N GLN A 82 -9.94 -9.81 9.77
CA GLN A 82 -9.14 -9.48 8.58
C GLN A 82 -9.96 -9.56 7.29
N ALA A 83 -10.76 -10.62 7.12
CA ALA A 83 -11.63 -10.76 5.96
C ALA A 83 -12.64 -9.60 5.85
N MET A 84 -13.16 -9.15 6.99
CA MET A 84 -14.06 -7.99 7.08
C MET A 84 -13.36 -6.68 6.69
N LEU A 85 -12.12 -6.46 7.14
CA LEU A 85 -11.33 -5.30 6.72
C LEU A 85 -11.07 -5.32 5.20
N LEU A 86 -10.66 -6.46 4.65
CA LEU A 86 -10.43 -6.59 3.20
C LEU A 86 -11.70 -6.31 2.40
N MET A 87 -12.85 -6.84 2.82
CA MET A 87 -14.13 -6.54 2.17
C MET A 87 -14.50 -5.06 2.28
N THR A 88 -14.19 -4.41 3.40
CA THR A 88 -14.54 -3.00 3.63
C THR A 88 -13.68 -2.05 2.79
N TYR A 89 -12.40 -2.39 2.55
CA TYR A 89 -11.43 -1.47 1.98
C TYR A 89 -10.93 -1.85 0.58
N ALA A 90 -10.80 -3.13 0.26
CA ALA A 90 -10.15 -3.59 -0.97
C ALA A 90 -11.12 -3.88 -2.13
N TYR A 91 -12.43 -4.06 -1.86
CA TYR A 91 -13.40 -4.51 -2.87
C TYR A 91 -14.67 -3.66 -2.88
N ASP A 92 -15.18 -3.41 -4.09
CA ASP A 92 -16.45 -2.71 -4.28
C ASP A 92 -17.58 -3.64 -4.76
N SER A 93 -17.32 -4.94 -5.02
CA SER A 93 -18.34 -5.89 -5.53
C SER A 93 -18.17 -7.38 -5.18
N LYS A 94 -19.28 -8.15 -5.22
CA LYS A 94 -19.37 -9.63 -5.03
C LYS A 94 -18.44 -10.45 -5.91
N LYS A 95 -18.39 -10.10 -7.21
CA LYS A 95 -17.75 -10.91 -8.25
C LYS A 95 -16.24 -10.92 -8.00
N GLU A 96 -15.69 -9.76 -7.67
CA GLU A 96 -14.27 -9.57 -7.38
C GLU A 96 -13.84 -10.41 -6.17
N PHE A 97 -14.58 -10.35 -5.04
CA PHE A 97 -14.28 -11.16 -3.85
C PHE A 97 -14.26 -12.67 -4.11
N ARG A 98 -15.22 -13.21 -4.89
CA ARG A 98 -15.30 -14.65 -5.18
C ARG A 98 -14.11 -15.17 -5.98
N THR A 99 -13.48 -14.33 -6.79
CA THR A 99 -12.25 -14.66 -7.54
C THR A 99 -11.01 -14.82 -6.65
N ILE A 100 -11.06 -14.38 -5.38
CA ILE A 100 -9.96 -14.49 -4.40
C ILE A 100 -10.10 -15.74 -3.53
N LEU A 101 -11.25 -16.42 -3.55
CA LEU A 101 -11.29 -17.82 -3.19
C LEU A 101 -10.70 -18.60 -4.37
N PRO A 102 -9.70 -19.47 -4.15
CA PRO A 102 -8.90 -20.03 -5.22
C PRO A 102 -9.79 -20.92 -6.11
N SER A 103 -10.29 -20.37 -7.21
CA SER A 103 -10.53 -21.13 -8.42
C SER A 103 -9.45 -20.73 -9.39
N ALA A 104 -8.39 -21.54 -9.41
CA ALA A 104 -7.38 -21.54 -10.45
C ALA A 104 -8.08 -21.71 -11.80
N SER A 105 -8.40 -20.61 -12.46
CA SER A 105 -8.69 -20.62 -13.88
C SER A 105 -7.46 -20.03 -14.55
N SER A 106 -6.69 -20.93 -15.16
CA SER A 106 -5.57 -20.71 -16.06
C SER A 106 -5.83 -19.51 -16.97
N LEU A 107 -5.28 -18.35 -16.60
CA LEU A 107 -5.09 -17.26 -17.53
C LEU A 107 -3.89 -17.63 -18.39
N SER A 108 -4.14 -17.81 -19.69
CA SER A 108 -3.09 -18.01 -20.68
C SER A 108 -2.04 -16.92 -20.53
N LEU A 109 -0.79 -17.32 -20.26
CA LEU A 109 0.37 -16.45 -20.26
C LEU A 109 0.37 -15.65 -21.56
N VAL A 110 0.16 -14.35 -21.46
CA VAL A 110 0.27 -13.45 -22.60
C VAL A 110 1.77 -13.25 -22.82
N SER A 111 2.26 -13.66 -23.98
CA SER A 111 3.64 -13.38 -24.40
C SER A 111 3.91 -11.88 -24.32
N ALA A 112 5.09 -11.50 -23.83
CA ALA A 112 5.51 -10.11 -23.75
C ALA A 112 5.33 -9.42 -25.13
N SER A 113 4.68 -8.26 -25.17
CA SER A 113 4.51 -7.53 -26.44
C SER A 113 5.85 -7.01 -26.97
N GLU A 114 6.13 -7.29 -28.24
CA GLU A 114 7.37 -6.99 -28.98
C GLU A 114 7.56 -5.51 -29.40
N GLY A 115 6.94 -4.55 -28.68
CA GLY A 115 6.81 -3.18 -29.18
C GLY A 115 8.00 -2.23 -28.97
N ASN A 116 8.93 -2.55 -28.06
CA ASN A 116 10.08 -1.70 -27.72
C ASN A 116 11.37 -2.51 -27.89
N ILE A 117 12.38 -1.91 -28.55
CA ILE A 117 13.74 -2.46 -28.56
C ILE A 117 14.22 -2.49 -27.11
N ARG A 118 14.70 -3.66 -26.67
CA ARG A 118 15.20 -3.86 -25.32
C ARG A 118 16.68 -4.14 -25.36
N GLU A 119 17.43 -3.35 -24.61
CA GLU A 119 18.86 -3.55 -24.43
C GLU A 119 19.09 -4.67 -23.41
N GLU A 120 19.98 -5.61 -23.72
CA GLU A 120 20.47 -6.56 -22.71
C GLU A 120 21.51 -5.86 -21.84
N VAL A 121 21.35 -5.96 -20.52
CA VAL A 121 22.23 -5.30 -19.56
C VAL A 121 23.25 -6.28 -19.05
N SER A 122 24.53 -5.89 -19.10
CA SER A 122 25.66 -6.62 -18.51
C SER A 122 26.02 -6.04 -17.14
N GLY A 123 26.51 -6.88 -16.24
CA GLY A 123 26.97 -6.48 -14.91
C GLY A 123 26.51 -7.49 -13.86
N PHE A 124 26.66 -7.14 -12.58
CA PHE A 124 26.09 -7.92 -11.49
C PHE A 124 24.70 -7.36 -11.11
N THR A 125 23.66 -8.14 -11.38
CA THR A 125 22.25 -7.78 -11.16
C THR A 125 21.70 -8.47 -9.91
N PHE A 126 21.17 -7.69 -8.96
CA PHE A 126 20.59 -8.20 -7.73
C PHE A 126 19.40 -7.37 -7.25
N HIS A 127 18.62 -7.89 -6.31
CA HIS A 127 17.60 -7.12 -5.59
C HIS A 127 17.75 -7.32 -4.08
N ILE A 128 17.18 -6.41 -3.28
CA ILE A 128 17.18 -6.48 -1.81
C ILE A 128 15.74 -6.30 -1.32
N ASP A 129 15.18 -7.34 -0.72
CA ASP A 129 13.77 -7.38 -0.30
C ASP A 129 13.59 -8.05 1.07
N PRO A 130 12.41 -7.93 1.71
CA PRO A 130 12.09 -8.70 2.91
C PRO A 130 12.21 -10.23 2.68
N PRO A 131 12.52 -11.00 3.73
CA PRO A 131 12.56 -12.45 3.64
C PRO A 131 11.23 -13.02 3.16
N GLY A 132 11.28 -13.88 2.13
CA GLY A 132 10.09 -14.49 1.54
C GLY A 132 9.30 -13.61 0.58
N CYS A 133 9.80 -12.40 0.23
CA CYS A 133 9.22 -11.57 -0.82
C CYS A 133 9.18 -12.33 -2.16
N LYS A 134 8.05 -12.25 -2.86
CA LYS A 134 7.84 -12.91 -4.16
C LYS A 134 7.47 -11.94 -5.27
N ASP A 135 6.92 -10.78 -4.93
CA ASP A 135 6.50 -9.71 -5.84
C ASP A 135 7.57 -8.62 -5.95
N VAL A 136 8.76 -9.01 -6.41
CA VAL A 136 9.95 -8.14 -6.54
C VAL A 136 9.75 -7.16 -7.70
N ASP A 137 9.57 -5.88 -7.39
CA ASP A 137 9.38 -4.79 -8.35
C ASP A 137 10.72 -4.26 -8.89
N ASP A 138 11.75 -4.19 -8.06
CA ASP A 138 13.00 -3.49 -8.35
C ASP A 138 14.24 -4.39 -8.28
N ALA A 139 15.24 -4.07 -9.11
CA ALA A 139 16.56 -4.69 -9.11
C ALA A 139 17.61 -3.65 -9.52
N PHE A 140 18.86 -3.90 -9.16
CA PHE A 140 19.99 -3.03 -9.45
C PHE A 140 21.05 -3.80 -10.23
N THR A 141 21.67 -3.15 -11.22
CA THR A 141 22.88 -3.67 -11.86
C THR A 141 24.03 -2.71 -11.65
N PHE A 142 25.17 -3.25 -11.22
CA PHE A 142 26.43 -2.52 -11.16
C PHE A 142 27.44 -3.19 -12.10
N ALA A 143 28.03 -2.39 -12.98
CA ALA A 143 29.12 -2.82 -13.85
C ALA A 143 30.29 -1.86 -13.70
N ARG A 144 31.52 -2.38 -13.58
CA ARG A 144 32.72 -1.54 -13.51
C ARG A 144 32.97 -0.85 -14.84
N GLU A 145 33.25 0.46 -14.77
CA GLU A 145 33.58 1.27 -15.94
C GLU A 145 34.63 2.32 -15.54
N GLY A 146 35.88 2.13 -16.01
CA GLY A 146 36.99 3.00 -15.63
C GLY A 146 37.25 3.00 -14.12
N ASP A 147 37.25 4.18 -13.52
CA ASP A 147 37.39 4.41 -12.08
C ASP A 147 36.05 4.37 -11.30
N GLY A 148 34.94 4.21 -12.01
CA GLY A 148 33.60 4.25 -11.45
C GLY A 148 32.75 3.04 -11.84
N TRP A 149 31.47 3.30 -11.98
CA TRP A 149 30.41 2.33 -12.22
C TRP A 149 29.43 2.84 -13.26
N ARG A 150 28.95 1.91 -14.08
CA ARG A 150 27.65 2.03 -14.73
C ARG A 150 26.61 1.41 -13.82
N VAL A 151 25.66 2.22 -13.37
CA VAL A 151 24.61 1.80 -12.44
C VAL A 151 23.29 1.81 -13.16
N HIS A 152 22.51 0.75 -13.01
CA HIS A 152 21.16 0.66 -13.50
C HIS A 152 20.20 0.41 -12.34
N ILE A 153 19.11 1.19 -12.30
CA ILE A 153 17.93 0.91 -11.49
C ILE A 153 16.87 0.34 -12.43
N HIS A 154 16.45 -0.89 -12.18
CA HIS A 154 15.49 -1.62 -13.00
C HIS A 154 14.16 -1.75 -12.27
N ILE A 155 13.06 -1.40 -12.94
CA ILE A 155 11.71 -1.67 -12.44
C ILE A 155 11.01 -2.64 -13.39
N ALA A 156 10.34 -3.65 -12.83
CA ALA A 156 9.57 -4.66 -13.54
C ALA A 156 8.62 -4.03 -14.57
N ASP A 157 8.71 -4.42 -15.84
CA ASP A 157 7.84 -3.94 -16.91
C ASP A 157 6.50 -4.67 -16.92
N VAL A 158 5.58 -4.27 -16.03
CA VAL A 158 4.24 -4.86 -15.91
C VAL A 158 3.40 -4.62 -17.16
N ASP A 159 3.61 -3.51 -17.88
CA ASP A 159 2.93 -3.25 -19.15
C ASP A 159 3.26 -4.28 -20.26
N ALA A 160 4.42 -4.96 -20.16
CA ALA A 160 4.73 -6.09 -21.05
C ALA A 160 3.71 -7.23 -20.92
N TRP A 161 3.11 -7.40 -19.74
CA TRP A 161 2.20 -8.49 -19.37
C TRP A 161 0.73 -8.06 -19.32
N ILE A 162 0.45 -6.83 -18.90
CA ILE A 162 -0.91 -6.29 -18.72
C ILE A 162 -1.20 -5.20 -19.74
N LYS A 163 -1.97 -5.55 -20.77
CA LYS A 163 -2.41 -4.57 -21.77
C LYS A 163 -3.42 -3.60 -21.19
N GLU A 164 -3.27 -2.35 -21.57
CA GLU A 164 -4.22 -1.28 -21.26
C GLU A 164 -5.64 -1.67 -21.68
N ASP A 165 -6.62 -1.33 -20.85
CA ASP A 165 -8.04 -1.65 -21.01
C ASP A 165 -8.42 -3.15 -21.08
N SER A 166 -7.47 -4.05 -20.87
CA SER A 166 -7.76 -5.47 -20.65
C SER A 166 -8.65 -5.67 -19.41
N PRO A 167 -9.36 -6.81 -19.28
CA PRO A 167 -10.16 -7.10 -18.10
C PRO A 167 -9.36 -7.01 -16.79
N LEU A 168 -8.08 -7.38 -16.81
CA LEU A 168 -7.21 -7.32 -15.65
C LEU A 168 -6.76 -5.87 -15.35
N ASP A 169 -6.44 -5.08 -16.38
CA ASP A 169 -6.17 -3.65 -16.22
C ASP A 169 -7.35 -2.90 -15.59
N LYS A 170 -8.58 -3.18 -16.07
CA LYS A 170 -9.80 -2.57 -15.53
C LYS A 170 -10.06 -2.95 -14.07
N GLN A 171 -9.71 -4.16 -13.66
CA GLN A 171 -9.78 -4.59 -12.25
C GLN A 171 -8.70 -3.89 -11.41
N ALA A 172 -7.47 -3.83 -11.91
CA ALA A 172 -6.37 -3.16 -11.24
C ALA A 172 -6.63 -1.66 -11.09
N ARG A 173 -7.19 -0.99 -12.11
CA ARG A 173 -7.63 0.40 -12.06
C ARG A 173 -8.61 0.67 -10.93
N LYS A 174 -9.60 -0.21 -10.78
CA LYS A 174 -10.60 -0.10 -9.72
C LYS A 174 -9.97 -0.32 -8.34
N LYS A 175 -9.05 -1.27 -8.19
CA LYS A 175 -8.45 -1.64 -6.91
C LYS A 175 -7.33 -0.69 -6.47
N ALA A 176 -6.61 -0.12 -7.43
CA ALA A 176 -5.47 0.80 -7.34
C ALA A 176 -4.20 0.29 -6.64
N SER A 177 -4.29 -0.61 -5.66
CA SER A 177 -3.12 -1.13 -4.94
C SER A 177 -3.29 -2.56 -4.40
N THR A 178 -2.17 -3.21 -4.09
CA THR A 178 -2.14 -4.41 -3.25
C THR A 178 -2.40 -4.02 -1.79
N PHE A 179 -3.12 -4.87 -1.04
CA PHE A 179 -3.23 -4.76 0.41
C PHE A 179 -2.41 -5.87 1.07
N TYR A 180 -1.52 -5.50 1.99
CA TYR A 180 -0.59 -6.40 2.66
C TYR A 180 -0.99 -6.63 4.12
N SER A 181 -0.58 -7.77 4.66
CA SER A 181 -0.61 -8.04 6.09
C SER A 181 0.47 -7.23 6.83
N THR A 182 0.51 -7.31 8.16
CA THR A 182 1.54 -6.63 8.97
C THR A 182 2.95 -7.20 8.77
N ASP A 183 3.05 -8.45 8.34
CA ASP A 183 4.27 -9.18 8.00
C ASP A 183 4.62 -9.14 6.51
N GLY A 184 3.89 -8.36 5.70
CA GLY A 184 4.22 -8.13 4.29
C GLY A 184 3.66 -9.16 3.31
N GLN A 185 2.79 -10.08 3.73
CA GLN A 185 2.09 -11.00 2.83
C GLN A 185 0.98 -10.27 2.06
N ALA A 186 0.90 -10.46 0.74
CA ALA A 186 -0.20 -9.90 -0.06
C ALA A 186 -1.54 -10.58 0.28
N LEU A 187 -2.42 -9.85 0.97
CA LEU A 187 -3.77 -10.31 1.33
C LEU A 187 -4.79 -10.08 0.22
N ALA A 188 -4.55 -9.04 -0.59
CA ALA A 188 -5.35 -8.71 -1.74
C ALA A 188 -4.42 -8.13 -2.81
N PRO A 189 -3.75 -8.97 -3.62
CA PRO A 189 -2.77 -8.52 -4.61
C PRO A 189 -3.43 -7.77 -5.77
N LEU A 190 -2.76 -6.75 -6.30
CA LEU A 190 -3.24 -5.95 -7.43
C LEU A 190 -3.40 -6.81 -8.70
N PHE A 191 -2.47 -7.73 -8.91
CA PHE A 191 -2.48 -8.73 -9.99
C PHE A 191 -2.45 -10.15 -9.42
N PRO A 192 -2.86 -11.18 -10.19
CA PRO A 192 -2.75 -12.57 -9.78
C PRO A 192 -1.28 -12.98 -9.55
N PRO A 193 -1.00 -13.97 -8.66
CA PRO A 193 0.34 -14.49 -8.41
C PRO A 193 1.11 -14.91 -9.66
N THR A 194 0.43 -15.49 -10.66
CA THR A 194 1.05 -15.87 -11.95
C THR A 194 1.69 -14.69 -12.71
N ILE A 195 1.32 -13.45 -12.34
CA ILE A 195 1.91 -12.23 -12.88
C ILE A 195 2.77 -11.56 -11.82
N SER A 196 2.23 -11.29 -10.63
CA SER A 196 2.93 -10.54 -9.59
C SER A 196 4.10 -11.29 -8.97
N GLU A 197 4.00 -12.61 -8.81
CA GLU A 197 5.02 -13.45 -8.16
C GLU A 197 5.86 -14.27 -9.15
N GLU A 198 5.42 -14.35 -10.41
CA GLU A 198 6.06 -15.16 -11.45
C GLU A 198 6.48 -14.31 -12.66
N SER A 199 5.54 -13.94 -13.54
CA SER A 199 5.88 -13.38 -14.86
C SER A 199 6.61 -12.03 -14.78
N ALA A 200 6.10 -11.10 -13.97
CA ALA A 200 6.64 -9.74 -13.84
C ALA A 200 7.71 -9.61 -12.74
N SER A 201 7.67 -10.47 -11.72
CA SER A 201 8.62 -10.44 -10.59
C SER A 201 10.06 -10.59 -11.06
N LEU A 202 10.97 -9.79 -10.51
CA LEU A 202 12.41 -9.81 -10.84
C LEU A 202 13.21 -10.85 -10.04
N LEU A 203 12.55 -11.93 -9.59
CA LEU A 203 13.22 -13.07 -8.98
C LEU A 203 14.28 -13.69 -9.93
N PRO A 204 15.36 -14.27 -9.38
CA PRO A 204 16.39 -14.95 -10.17
C PRO A 204 15.84 -16.05 -11.08
N GLY A 205 16.51 -16.28 -12.20
CA GLY A 205 16.19 -17.35 -13.15
C GLY A 205 16.04 -16.84 -14.57
N SER A 206 14.81 -16.57 -15.01
CA SER A 206 14.52 -16.18 -16.40
C SER A 206 14.83 -14.70 -16.69
N LYS A 207 15.19 -14.37 -17.93
CA LYS A 207 15.26 -12.99 -18.40
C LYS A 207 13.91 -12.27 -18.25
N LYS A 208 13.91 -11.07 -17.67
CA LYS A 208 12.71 -10.25 -17.41
C LYS A 208 12.78 -8.89 -18.10
N PRO A 209 11.66 -8.40 -18.66
CA PRO A 209 11.58 -7.05 -19.20
C PRO A 209 11.50 -6.01 -18.08
N THR A 210 12.24 -4.91 -18.22
CA THR A 210 12.24 -3.80 -17.26
C THR A 210 12.20 -2.44 -17.95
N LEU A 211 11.71 -1.43 -17.22
CA LEU A 211 11.97 -0.03 -17.53
C LEU A 211 13.08 0.44 -16.58
N SER A 212 14.16 0.93 -17.17
CA SER A 212 15.41 1.17 -16.44
C SER A 212 15.87 2.60 -16.57
N LEU A 213 16.42 3.11 -15.46
CA LEU A 213 17.20 4.34 -15.43
C LEU A 213 18.66 3.94 -15.22
N HIS A 214 19.55 4.34 -16.12
CA HIS A 214 20.98 4.12 -15.96
C HIS A 214 21.76 5.43 -15.96
N PHE A 215 22.92 5.41 -15.34
CA PHE A 215 23.80 6.56 -15.18
C PHE A 215 25.22 6.11 -14.90
N HIS A 216 26.17 7.02 -15.11
CA HIS A 216 27.55 6.87 -14.69
C HIS A 216 27.73 7.41 -13.28
N TRP A 217 28.58 6.75 -12.50
CA TRP A 217 28.91 7.23 -11.17
C TRP A 217 30.34 6.85 -10.79
N THR A 218 31.15 7.86 -10.48
CA THR A 218 32.45 7.69 -9.84
C THR A 218 32.33 8.18 -8.39
N PRO A 219 32.79 7.41 -7.39
CA PRO A 219 32.72 7.82 -5.98
C PRO A 219 33.27 9.23 -5.75
N GLY A 220 32.49 10.07 -5.06
CA GLY A 220 32.80 11.46 -4.75
C GLY A 220 32.38 12.48 -5.83
N THR A 221 31.84 12.04 -6.97
CA THR A 221 31.44 12.94 -8.07
C THR A 221 29.93 13.14 -8.21
N GLY A 222 29.11 12.33 -7.53
CA GLY A 222 27.68 12.24 -7.76
C GLY A 222 27.34 11.56 -9.10
N PRO A 223 26.10 11.08 -9.28
CA PRO A 223 25.68 10.42 -10.53
C PRO A 223 25.53 11.41 -11.69
N SER A 224 25.96 11.01 -12.90
CA SER A 224 25.86 11.79 -14.15
C SER A 224 25.25 10.98 -15.29
N ASP A 225 24.90 11.64 -16.39
CA ASP A 225 24.53 10.97 -17.66
C ASP A 225 23.32 10.03 -17.55
N PHE A 226 22.26 10.51 -16.91
CA PHE A 226 21.01 9.77 -16.75
C PHE A 226 20.32 9.47 -18.08
N VAL A 227 20.07 8.18 -18.34
CA VAL A 227 19.39 7.69 -19.55
C VAL A 227 18.31 6.68 -19.18
N TRP A 228 17.14 6.86 -19.78
CA TRP A 228 16.01 5.95 -19.68
C TRP A 228 16.02 4.93 -20.82
N ALA A 229 15.84 3.65 -20.51
CA ALA A 229 15.79 2.59 -21.52
C ALA A 229 14.80 1.49 -21.13
N CYS A 230 14.14 0.90 -22.13
CA CYS A 230 13.52 -0.42 -21.94
C CYS A 230 14.65 -1.46 -22.01
N THR A 231 14.76 -2.32 -21.01
CA THR A 231 15.85 -3.31 -20.97
C THR A 231 15.33 -4.72 -20.71
N THR A 232 16.22 -5.68 -20.87
CA THR A 232 16.03 -7.07 -20.47
C THR A 232 17.16 -7.44 -19.52
N ILE A 233 16.81 -7.93 -18.33
CA ILE A 233 17.77 -8.30 -17.30
C ILE A 233 17.57 -9.75 -16.86
N GLN A 234 18.60 -10.36 -16.28
CA GLN A 234 18.49 -11.61 -15.55
C GLN A 234 19.08 -11.39 -14.17
N THR A 235 18.21 -11.35 -13.16
CA THR A 235 18.64 -11.25 -11.77
C THR A 235 19.50 -12.44 -11.39
N GLN A 236 20.70 -12.17 -10.88
CA GLN A 236 21.66 -13.20 -10.49
C GLN A 236 21.55 -13.55 -9.01
N ARG A 237 21.15 -12.59 -8.16
CA ARG A 237 21.07 -12.79 -6.71
C ARG A 237 19.89 -12.08 -6.06
N SER A 238 19.27 -12.78 -5.12
CA SER A 238 18.32 -12.24 -4.15
C SER A 238 19.05 -12.02 -2.83
N PHE A 239 18.95 -10.83 -2.26
CA PHE A 239 19.37 -10.56 -0.90
C PHE A 239 18.15 -10.24 -0.04
N THR A 240 18.16 -10.72 1.20
CA THR A 240 17.41 -10.09 2.27
C THR A 240 18.15 -8.85 2.78
N TYR A 241 17.44 -7.92 3.42
CA TYR A 241 18.09 -6.77 4.08
C TYR A 241 19.20 -7.20 5.05
N ASP A 242 18.94 -8.20 5.90
CA ASP A 242 19.92 -8.74 6.84
C ASP A 242 21.16 -9.34 6.14
N GLU A 243 20.98 -10.00 5.00
CA GLU A 243 22.10 -10.53 4.21
C GLU A 243 22.90 -9.40 3.56
N ALA A 244 22.22 -8.40 2.96
CA ALA A 244 22.87 -7.26 2.35
C ALA A 244 23.73 -6.47 3.37
N ASP A 245 23.21 -6.27 4.58
CA ASP A 245 23.94 -5.59 5.65
C ASP A 245 25.18 -6.37 6.12
N LYS A 246 25.10 -7.71 6.16
CA LYS A 246 26.23 -8.58 6.56
C LYS A 246 27.28 -8.72 5.46
N GLU A 247 26.86 -8.70 4.21
CA GLU A 247 27.72 -8.99 3.06
C GLU A 247 28.26 -7.74 2.36
N VAL A 248 27.86 -6.53 2.79
CA VAL A 248 28.28 -5.27 2.17
C VAL A 248 29.79 -5.10 2.04
N GLU A 249 30.59 -5.62 2.98
CA GLU A 249 32.05 -5.52 2.93
C GLU A 249 32.72 -6.55 2.00
N VAL A 250 31.99 -7.60 1.59
CA VAL A 250 32.53 -8.69 0.75
C VAL A 250 31.96 -8.69 -0.67
N VAL A 251 30.79 -8.10 -0.88
CA VAL A 251 30.17 -7.93 -2.21
C VAL A 251 30.43 -6.48 -2.69
N PRO A 252 31.34 -6.27 -3.67
CA PRO A 252 31.72 -4.93 -4.11
C PRO A 252 30.55 -4.06 -4.57
N GLU A 253 29.53 -4.66 -5.16
CA GLU A 253 28.34 -3.97 -5.64
C GLU A 253 27.41 -3.51 -4.52
N LEU A 254 27.37 -4.24 -3.39
CA LEU A 254 26.67 -3.77 -2.19
C LEU A 254 27.44 -2.62 -1.54
N ALA A 255 28.77 -2.69 -1.47
CA ALA A 255 29.59 -1.58 -1.01
C ALA A 255 29.37 -0.33 -1.88
N ALA A 256 29.34 -0.50 -3.21
CA ALA A 256 29.05 0.55 -4.17
C ALA A 256 27.65 1.15 -3.95
N LEU A 257 26.62 0.31 -3.77
CA LEU A 257 25.26 0.73 -3.48
C LEU A 257 25.19 1.56 -2.18
N ARG A 258 25.86 1.11 -1.11
CA ARG A 258 25.94 1.85 0.15
C ARG A 258 26.57 3.22 -0.04
N GLU A 259 27.75 3.30 -0.68
CA GLU A 259 28.45 4.57 -0.87
C GLU A 259 27.65 5.52 -1.77
N LEU A 260 27.08 5.03 -2.88
CA LEU A 260 26.19 5.83 -3.73
C LEU A 260 25.00 6.38 -2.95
N SER A 261 24.40 5.57 -2.06
CA SER A 261 23.25 6.02 -1.26
C SER A 261 23.57 7.18 -0.31
N LYS A 262 24.83 7.30 0.16
CA LYS A 262 25.29 8.44 0.96
C LYS A 262 25.35 9.72 0.14
N GLU A 263 25.75 9.62 -1.13
CA GLU A 263 25.91 10.79 -2.01
C GLU A 263 24.57 11.35 -2.51
N ILE A 264 23.59 10.48 -2.74
CA ILE A 264 22.29 10.89 -3.30
C ILE A 264 21.19 11.08 -2.24
N GLY A 265 21.40 10.55 -1.04
CA GLY A 265 20.42 10.53 0.04
C GLY A 265 20.51 11.71 1.00
N ASP A 266 19.70 11.65 2.06
CA ASP A 266 19.75 12.58 3.19
C ASP A 266 20.73 12.10 4.29
N GLU A 267 20.80 12.83 5.41
CA GLU A 267 21.70 12.52 6.53
C GLU A 267 21.46 11.14 7.19
N PHE A 268 20.30 10.52 6.94
CA PHE A 268 19.95 9.18 7.42
C PHE A 268 20.13 8.11 6.34
N SER A 269 20.50 8.51 5.14
CA SER A 269 20.77 7.58 4.06
C SER A 269 22.09 6.87 4.32
N ALA A 270 22.08 5.54 4.13
CA ALA A 270 23.20 4.63 4.38
C ALA A 270 23.39 4.08 5.80
N THR A 271 22.38 4.15 6.67
CA THR A 271 22.45 3.47 7.98
C THR A 271 22.35 1.94 7.85
N ASP A 272 21.50 1.48 6.95
CA ASP A 272 21.23 0.07 6.67
C ASP A 272 20.75 -0.11 5.22
N SER A 273 20.68 -1.36 4.80
CA SER A 273 20.23 -1.77 3.46
C SER A 273 18.83 -1.28 3.08
N HIS A 274 17.93 -1.01 4.03
CA HIS A 274 16.63 -0.39 3.71
C HIS A 274 16.81 1.04 3.22
N THR A 275 17.69 1.80 3.87
CA THR A 275 17.99 3.18 3.47
C THR A 275 18.73 3.27 2.14
N TRP A 276 19.54 2.26 1.79
CA TRP A 276 20.20 2.20 0.48
C TRP A 276 19.17 2.08 -0.64
N VAL A 277 18.30 1.08 -0.55
CA VAL A 277 17.20 0.86 -1.51
C VAL A 277 16.29 2.09 -1.56
N GLN A 278 15.95 2.67 -0.40
CA GLN A 278 15.13 3.88 -0.33
C GLN A 278 15.74 5.05 -1.13
N ALA A 279 17.05 5.31 -0.99
CA ALA A 279 17.72 6.40 -1.70
C ALA A 279 17.64 6.22 -3.23
N LEU A 280 17.88 5.00 -3.72
CA LEU A 280 17.80 4.69 -5.16
C LEU A 280 16.35 4.78 -5.67
N MET A 281 15.38 4.31 -4.90
CA MET A 281 13.96 4.44 -5.26
C MET A 281 13.51 5.90 -5.30
N ILE A 282 13.99 6.76 -4.38
CA ILE A 282 13.73 8.20 -4.43
C ILE A 282 14.36 8.81 -5.68
N LEU A 283 15.60 8.46 -6.03
CA LEU A 283 16.27 8.93 -7.24
C LEU A 283 15.51 8.55 -8.51
N TYR A 284 15.11 7.29 -8.65
CA TYR A 284 14.32 6.81 -9.79
C TYR A 284 12.98 7.53 -9.91
N ASN A 285 12.25 7.65 -8.80
CA ASN A 285 10.95 8.32 -8.74
C ASN A 285 11.05 9.84 -9.00
N LYS A 286 12.14 10.48 -8.56
CA LYS A 286 12.47 11.88 -8.87
C LYS A 286 12.73 12.03 -10.36
N ALA A 287 13.57 11.19 -10.96
CA ALA A 287 13.87 11.25 -12.39
C ALA A 287 12.61 11.04 -13.24
N ALA A 288 11.75 10.09 -12.86
CA ALA A 288 10.46 9.86 -13.51
C ALA A 288 9.55 11.10 -13.37
N GLY A 289 9.43 11.65 -12.16
CA GLY A 289 8.65 12.85 -11.90
C GLY A 289 9.11 14.06 -12.72
N THR A 290 10.41 14.27 -12.84
CA THR A 290 11.01 15.32 -13.68
C THR A 290 10.64 15.14 -15.14
N LEU A 291 10.79 13.94 -15.71
CA LEU A 291 10.48 13.67 -17.11
C LEU A 291 8.98 13.86 -17.40
N LEU A 292 8.11 13.33 -16.53
CA LEU A 292 6.66 13.51 -16.63
C LEU A 292 6.26 14.99 -16.55
N ARG A 293 6.88 15.75 -15.64
CA ARG A 293 6.65 17.19 -15.50
C ARG A 293 7.08 17.98 -16.74
N GLN A 294 8.26 17.68 -17.29
CA GLN A 294 8.77 18.33 -18.51
C GLN A 294 7.84 18.09 -19.70
N LYS A 295 7.29 16.87 -19.82
CA LYS A 295 6.32 16.52 -20.86
C LYS A 295 4.88 16.94 -20.54
N ARG A 296 4.64 17.48 -19.33
CA ARG A 296 3.31 17.87 -18.80
C ARG A 296 2.27 16.75 -18.94
N ILE A 297 2.69 15.50 -18.74
CA ILE A 297 1.83 14.32 -18.85
C ILE A 297 2.15 13.29 -17.77
N GLY A 298 1.13 12.55 -17.32
CA GLY A 298 1.25 11.56 -16.26
C GLY A 298 0.78 12.05 -14.90
N ILE A 299 1.06 11.24 -13.89
CA ILE A 299 0.59 11.43 -12.52
C ILE A 299 1.77 11.71 -11.62
N LEU A 300 1.78 12.90 -11.02
CA LEU A 300 2.77 13.29 -10.02
C LEU A 300 2.21 13.10 -8.61
N ARG A 301 3.09 13.28 -7.64
CA ARG A 301 2.85 13.11 -6.23
C ARG A 301 3.24 14.39 -5.51
N ARG A 302 2.27 15.15 -5.04
CA ARG A 302 2.51 16.37 -4.28
C ARG A 302 2.38 16.14 -2.78
N HIS A 303 3.05 17.00 -2.02
CA HIS A 303 2.99 16.98 -0.57
C HIS A 303 3.19 18.39 -0.04
N SER A 304 2.21 18.93 0.68
CA SER A 304 2.33 20.26 1.29
C SER A 304 3.46 20.28 2.33
N ALA A 305 4.12 21.43 2.47
CA ALA A 305 5.18 21.64 3.46
C ALA A 305 4.67 21.49 4.92
N LYS A 306 5.61 21.21 5.83
CA LYS A 306 5.38 21.02 7.28
C LYS A 306 4.69 22.25 7.89
N LYS A 307 3.55 22.08 8.56
CA LYS A 307 3.01 23.08 9.49
C LYS A 307 3.68 22.90 10.86
N MET A 308 4.78 23.62 11.09
CA MET A 308 5.71 23.42 12.21
C MET A 308 5.22 23.98 13.56
N GLU A 309 4.43 25.05 13.54
CA GLU A 309 4.18 25.92 14.71
C GLU A 309 3.55 25.22 15.91
N LYS A 310 2.60 24.28 15.71
CA LYS A 310 1.82 23.69 16.82
C LYS A 310 2.55 22.55 17.56
N PHE A 311 3.51 21.87 16.93
CA PHE A 311 4.14 20.65 17.48
C PHE A 311 5.56 20.87 17.97
N GLN A 312 6.23 21.94 17.51
CA GLN A 312 7.49 22.39 18.08
C GLN A 312 7.36 22.71 19.58
N ALA A 313 6.25 23.33 19.99
CA ALA A 313 6.00 23.73 21.38
C ALA A 313 5.88 22.55 22.38
N ILE A 314 5.65 21.33 21.90
CA ILE A 314 5.46 20.13 22.74
C ILE A 314 6.54 19.06 22.51
N GLY A 315 7.69 19.42 21.93
CA GLY A 315 8.82 18.51 21.72
C GLY A 315 8.57 17.35 20.75
N LEU A 316 7.45 17.40 20.00
CA LEU A 316 6.97 16.33 19.12
C LEU A 316 7.26 16.65 17.64
N LEU A 317 8.50 17.06 17.35
CA LEU A 317 8.98 17.29 15.99
C LEU A 317 8.79 16.05 15.10
N SER A 318 8.88 14.84 15.66
CA SER A 318 8.67 13.57 14.95
C SER A 318 7.19 13.19 14.74
N ALA A 319 6.24 13.89 15.37
CA ALA A 319 4.79 13.64 15.26
C ALA A 319 4.05 14.71 14.46
N LEU A 320 4.79 15.59 13.75
CA LEU A 320 4.25 16.65 12.92
C LEU A 320 3.22 16.08 11.93
N PRO A 321 1.95 16.52 11.97
CA PRO A 321 0.95 16.11 11.00
C PRO A 321 1.28 16.79 9.68
N MET A 322 1.83 16.01 8.77
CA MET A 322 1.86 16.37 7.37
C MET A 322 0.44 16.29 6.79
N ALA A 323 0.11 17.17 5.84
CA ALA A 323 -1.05 16.90 4.98
C ALA A 323 -0.81 15.57 4.26
N ALA A 324 -1.83 14.73 4.11
CA ALA A 324 -1.63 13.50 3.35
C ALA A 324 -1.19 13.87 1.92
N ALA A 325 -0.01 13.41 1.51
CA ALA A 325 0.41 13.55 0.13
C ALA A 325 -0.70 13.01 -0.81
N GLU A 326 -0.81 13.58 -2.00
CA GLU A 326 -1.87 13.27 -2.97
C GLU A 326 -1.30 13.16 -4.38
N TYR A 327 -1.96 12.34 -5.19
CA TYR A 327 -1.72 12.25 -6.63
C TYR A 327 -2.31 13.48 -7.31
N VAL A 328 -1.60 14.02 -8.29
CA VAL A 328 -2.00 15.19 -9.09
C VAL A 328 -1.61 14.99 -10.54
N MET A 329 -2.27 15.71 -11.44
CA MET A 329 -1.90 15.69 -12.85
C MET A 329 -0.57 16.43 -13.05
N ALA A 330 0.27 15.95 -13.97
CA ALA A 330 1.58 16.55 -14.24
C ALA A 330 1.53 17.96 -14.85
N ASP A 331 0.37 18.39 -15.35
CA ASP A 331 0.13 19.71 -15.95
C ASP A 331 -0.37 20.76 -14.93
N GLU A 332 -0.74 20.36 -13.71
CA GLU A 332 -1.18 21.26 -12.64
C GLU A 332 -0.07 22.26 -12.24
N GLU A 333 -0.44 23.43 -11.75
CA GLU A 333 0.54 24.44 -11.32
C GLU A 333 1.34 23.99 -10.10
N ASN A 334 0.65 23.48 -9.06
CA ASN A 334 1.25 23.09 -7.79
C ASN A 334 1.45 21.58 -7.68
N VAL A 335 2.68 21.14 -7.99
CA VAL A 335 3.09 19.72 -7.98
C VAL A 335 4.25 19.42 -7.02
N VAL A 336 4.67 20.42 -6.23
CA VAL A 336 5.83 20.34 -5.35
C VAL A 336 5.65 19.28 -4.26
N HIS A 337 6.69 18.51 -4.01
CA HIS A 337 6.75 17.55 -2.92
C HIS A 337 7.58 18.13 -1.75
N GLY A 338 6.95 18.96 -0.93
CA GLY A 338 7.63 19.68 0.17
C GLY A 338 8.26 18.78 1.23
N GLY A 339 7.75 17.55 1.42
CA GLY A 339 8.36 16.59 2.35
C GLY A 339 9.69 16.00 1.87
N LEU A 340 10.01 16.12 0.59
CA LEU A 340 11.29 15.67 -0.01
C LEU A 340 12.07 16.85 -0.61
N SER A 341 11.55 18.09 -0.49
CA SER A 341 12.11 19.28 -1.13
C SER A 341 12.35 19.11 -2.65
N LEU A 342 11.40 18.47 -3.35
CA LEU A 342 11.47 18.23 -4.79
C LEU A 342 10.41 19.03 -5.54
N GLU A 343 10.79 19.62 -6.68
CA GLU A 343 9.86 20.35 -7.56
C GLU A 343 8.83 19.44 -8.23
N ALA A 344 9.23 18.21 -8.56
CA ALA A 344 8.37 17.17 -9.11
C ALA A 344 8.80 15.80 -8.56
N TYR A 345 7.81 14.97 -8.25
CA TYR A 345 8.02 13.60 -7.77
C TYR A 345 6.87 12.73 -8.28
N ALA A 346 7.14 11.50 -8.66
CA ALA A 346 6.12 10.54 -9.09
C ALA A 346 6.31 9.22 -8.37
N TYR A 347 5.26 8.40 -8.29
CA TYR A 347 5.48 6.98 -8.04
C TYR A 347 5.64 6.27 -9.39
N ALA A 348 6.74 5.56 -9.55
CA ALA A 348 7.09 4.81 -10.76
C ALA A 348 7.86 3.51 -10.45
N SER A 349 8.12 3.20 -9.19
CA SER A 349 9.03 2.14 -8.76
C SER A 349 8.37 0.87 -8.25
N SER A 350 7.03 0.76 -8.29
CA SER A 350 6.34 -0.45 -7.83
C SER A 350 5.06 -0.79 -8.62
N PRO A 351 5.15 -1.00 -9.94
CA PRO A 351 4.00 -1.28 -10.80
C PRO A 351 3.31 -2.61 -10.51
N ILE A 352 3.94 -3.59 -9.85
CA ILE A 352 3.30 -4.85 -9.46
C ILE A 352 2.22 -4.60 -8.40
N ARG A 353 2.44 -3.63 -7.50
CA ARG A 353 1.58 -3.38 -6.33
C ARG A 353 0.86 -2.03 -6.33
N ARG A 354 1.17 -1.11 -7.26
CA ARG A 354 0.51 0.19 -7.38
C ARG A 354 0.13 0.49 -8.84
N TYR A 355 -1.16 0.72 -9.07
CA TYR A 355 -1.67 1.02 -10.41
C TYR A 355 -1.18 2.37 -10.96
N CYS A 356 -0.96 3.36 -10.09
CA CYS A 356 -0.38 4.65 -10.49
C CYS A 356 0.99 4.47 -11.16
N ASP A 357 1.82 3.56 -10.63
CA ASP A 357 3.15 3.27 -11.16
C ASP A 357 3.03 2.61 -12.54
N LEU A 358 2.05 1.71 -12.76
CA LEU A 358 1.78 1.12 -14.08
C LEU A 358 1.32 2.19 -15.10
N VAL A 359 0.45 3.13 -14.70
CA VAL A 359 0.03 4.24 -15.57
C VAL A 359 1.24 5.09 -15.97
N ASN A 360 2.06 5.49 -15.01
CA ASN A 360 3.28 6.25 -15.28
C ASN A 360 4.27 5.45 -16.12
N GLN A 361 4.42 4.15 -15.90
CA GLN A 361 5.30 3.28 -16.69
C GLN A 361 4.87 3.24 -18.17
N ARG A 362 3.57 3.11 -18.47
CA ARG A 362 3.05 3.18 -19.85
C ARG A 362 3.37 4.50 -20.52
N ILE A 363 3.12 5.59 -19.80
CA ILE A 363 3.39 6.96 -20.27
C ILE A 363 4.87 7.14 -20.57
N LEU A 364 5.75 6.77 -19.63
CA LEU A 364 7.20 6.85 -19.83
C LEU A 364 7.63 6.04 -21.05
N LYS A 365 7.15 4.81 -21.21
CA LYS A 365 7.49 3.96 -22.37
C LYS A 365 7.04 4.59 -23.70
N HIS A 366 5.85 5.18 -23.76
CA HIS A 366 5.40 5.87 -24.97
C HIS A 366 6.20 7.14 -25.25
N VAL A 367 6.54 7.91 -24.21
CA VAL A 367 7.43 9.09 -24.32
C VAL A 367 8.79 8.70 -24.90
N LEU A 368 9.39 7.60 -24.41
CA LEU A 368 10.68 7.10 -24.90
C LEU A 368 10.61 6.60 -26.35
N ALA A 369 9.49 6.00 -26.74
CA ALA A 369 9.26 5.54 -28.10
C ALA A 369 8.84 6.67 -29.08
N GLY A 370 8.71 7.92 -28.62
CA GLY A 370 8.18 9.02 -29.43
C GLY A 370 6.73 8.81 -29.90
N LYS A 371 5.97 7.97 -29.19
CA LYS A 371 4.57 7.66 -29.51
C LYS A 371 3.65 8.71 -28.87
N GLU A 372 2.47 8.88 -29.47
CA GLU A 372 1.42 9.68 -28.87
C GLU A 372 1.00 9.07 -27.53
N VAL A 373 0.75 9.93 -26.54
CA VAL A 373 0.45 9.52 -25.17
C VAL A 373 -0.89 10.10 -24.76
N GLN A 374 -1.80 9.24 -24.33
CA GLN A 374 -3.05 9.68 -23.72
C GLN A 374 -2.80 10.15 -22.29
N ALA A 375 -3.23 11.37 -21.97
CA ALA A 375 -3.14 11.89 -20.61
C ALA A 375 -4.09 11.13 -19.67
N PRO A 376 -3.69 10.89 -18.40
CA PRO A 376 -4.61 10.40 -17.38
C PRO A 376 -5.82 11.35 -17.21
N THR A 377 -6.96 10.81 -16.76
CA THR A 377 -8.13 11.66 -16.48
C THR A 377 -8.14 12.15 -15.03
N LYS A 378 -8.81 13.29 -14.79
CA LYS A 378 -8.99 13.81 -13.43
C LYS A 378 -9.78 12.85 -12.54
N GLU A 379 -10.73 12.12 -13.13
CA GLU A 379 -11.52 11.10 -12.46
C GLU A 379 -10.64 9.93 -11.98
N LEU A 380 -9.67 9.51 -12.82
CA LEU A 380 -8.70 8.48 -12.44
C LEU A 380 -7.85 8.95 -11.26
N VAL A 381 -7.30 10.16 -11.31
CA VAL A 381 -6.48 10.72 -10.20
C VAL A 381 -7.29 10.86 -8.91
N ALA A 382 -8.55 11.30 -8.99
CA ALA A 382 -9.44 11.38 -7.85
C ALA A 382 -9.70 9.99 -7.24
N GLU A 383 -9.92 8.98 -8.08
CA GLU A 383 -10.12 7.60 -7.66
C GLU A 383 -8.86 6.99 -7.01
N LEU A 384 -7.67 7.20 -7.58
CA LEU A 384 -6.40 6.79 -6.99
C LEU A 384 -6.19 7.39 -5.59
N ASN A 385 -6.52 8.68 -5.42
CA ASN A 385 -6.47 9.34 -4.12
C ASN A 385 -7.49 8.77 -3.13
N ARG A 386 -8.71 8.45 -3.59
CA ARG A 386 -9.73 7.79 -2.75
C ARG A 386 -9.24 6.43 -2.27
N ARG A 387 -8.69 5.61 -3.17
CA ARG A 387 -8.18 4.28 -2.88
C ARG A 387 -6.97 4.30 -1.95
N GLN A 388 -6.04 5.21 -2.16
CA GLN A 388 -4.91 5.38 -1.25
C GLN A 388 -5.35 5.72 0.18
N LYS A 389 -6.41 6.53 0.35
CA LYS A 389 -6.98 6.79 1.68
C LYS A 389 -7.58 5.53 2.31
N GLN A 390 -8.21 4.66 1.50
CA GLN A 390 -8.75 3.37 1.96
C GLN A 390 -7.64 2.40 2.36
N GLU A 391 -6.57 2.28 1.56
CA GLU A 391 -5.41 1.43 1.85
C GLU A 391 -4.71 1.88 3.14
N LYS A 392 -4.45 3.18 3.33
CA LYS A 392 -3.93 3.71 4.61
C LYS A 392 -4.86 3.43 5.80
N ALA A 393 -6.17 3.51 5.60
CA ALA A 393 -7.15 3.20 6.64
C ALA A 393 -7.14 1.70 6.99
N PHE A 394 -7.02 0.82 5.99
CA PHE A 394 -6.84 -0.62 6.18
C PHE A 394 -5.57 -0.93 6.97
N THR A 395 -4.41 -0.39 6.56
CA THR A 395 -3.13 -0.64 7.23
C THR A 395 -3.14 -0.17 8.68
N ARG A 396 -3.75 0.99 8.95
CA ARG A 396 -3.98 1.46 10.32
C ARG A 396 -4.85 0.49 11.11
N ASP A 397 -5.94 0.03 10.51
CA ASP A 397 -6.92 -0.80 11.16
C ASP A 397 -6.37 -2.20 11.48
N LEU A 398 -5.63 -2.79 10.54
CA LEU A 398 -4.94 -4.06 10.72
C LEU A 398 -3.87 -3.96 11.81
N PHE A 399 -3.12 -2.85 11.86
CA PHE A 399 -2.16 -2.59 12.94
C PHE A 399 -2.82 -2.64 14.32
N PHE A 400 -3.95 -1.94 14.51
CA PHE A 400 -4.63 -1.93 15.82
C PHE A 400 -5.28 -3.28 16.18
N MET A 401 -5.62 -4.10 15.19
CA MET A 401 -5.99 -5.49 15.46
C MET A 401 -4.82 -6.30 16.03
N GLY A 402 -3.58 -6.06 15.56
CA GLY A 402 -2.38 -6.65 16.17
C GLY A 402 -2.10 -6.11 17.58
N VAL A 403 -2.33 -4.82 17.82
CA VAL A 403 -2.18 -4.25 19.18
C VAL A 403 -3.10 -4.93 20.20
N LEU A 404 -4.28 -5.40 19.80
CA LEU A 404 -5.19 -6.13 20.69
C LEU A 404 -4.62 -7.46 21.20
N THR A 405 -3.64 -8.05 20.51
CA THR A 405 -3.03 -9.31 20.94
C THR A 405 -1.90 -9.11 21.93
N SER A 406 -1.31 -7.90 22.01
CA SER A 406 -0.36 -7.51 23.04
C SER A 406 -1.08 -6.86 24.23
N LYS A 407 -0.50 -7.00 25.42
CA LYS A 407 -0.95 -6.32 26.64
C LYS A 407 0.12 -5.42 27.26
N ASP A 408 1.20 -5.18 26.53
CA ASP A 408 2.36 -4.48 27.05
C ASP A 408 2.09 -2.98 27.05
N PRO A 409 2.12 -2.30 28.21
CA PRO A 409 1.89 -0.86 28.26
C PRO A 409 2.89 -0.11 27.40
N VAL A 410 2.46 0.99 26.78
CA VAL A 410 3.31 1.83 25.93
C VAL A 410 3.37 3.27 26.41
N GLN A 411 4.51 3.91 26.21
CA GLN A 411 4.65 5.34 26.54
C GLN A 411 4.04 6.21 25.45
N GLY A 412 3.34 7.26 25.87
CA GLY A 412 2.74 8.22 24.96
C GLY A 412 2.77 9.64 25.49
N ILE A 413 2.76 10.61 24.59
CA ILE A 413 2.82 12.05 24.91
C ILE A 413 1.48 12.69 24.56
N ALA A 414 0.86 13.38 25.51
CA ALA A 414 -0.43 14.03 25.29
C ALA A 414 -0.33 15.18 24.27
N MET A 415 -1.11 15.09 23.20
CA MET A 415 -1.23 16.10 22.14
C MET A 415 -2.41 17.06 22.36
N SER A 416 -3.40 16.62 23.13
CA SER A 416 -4.59 17.37 23.56
C SER A 416 -5.19 16.67 24.77
N GLU A 417 -6.24 17.22 25.37
CA GLU A 417 -6.94 16.64 26.53
C GLU A 417 -7.39 15.19 26.36
N LYS A 418 -7.54 14.69 25.11
CA LYS A 418 -8.00 13.32 24.82
C LYS A 418 -7.13 12.56 23.82
N ARG A 419 -6.05 13.16 23.31
CA ARG A 419 -5.22 12.57 22.25
C ARG A 419 -3.81 12.35 22.75
N VAL A 420 -3.26 11.17 22.50
CA VAL A 420 -1.90 10.80 22.87
C VAL A 420 -1.16 10.33 21.62
N TRP A 421 0.05 10.84 21.39
CA TRP A 421 0.98 10.31 20.41
C TRP A 421 1.77 9.16 21.04
N ILE A 422 1.83 8.02 20.37
CA ILE A 422 2.63 6.87 20.79
C ILE A 422 3.86 6.79 19.87
N PRO A 423 5.06 7.19 20.33
CA PRO A 423 6.27 7.19 19.51
C PRO A 423 6.60 5.81 18.95
N ALA A 424 6.50 4.76 19.77
CA ALA A 424 6.77 3.39 19.37
C ALA A 424 5.87 2.91 18.22
N TRP A 425 4.66 3.46 18.10
CA TRP A 425 3.71 3.10 17.04
C TRP A 425 3.69 4.10 15.89
N LYS A 426 4.36 5.25 16.05
CA LYS A 426 4.26 6.42 15.16
C LYS A 426 2.79 6.77 14.85
N ARG A 427 1.93 6.71 15.87
CA ARG A 427 0.47 6.89 15.73
C ARG A 427 -0.13 7.65 16.90
N ALA A 428 -1.18 8.42 16.60
CA ALA A 428 -2.01 9.07 17.61
C ALA A 428 -3.24 8.23 17.94
N ILE A 429 -3.55 8.10 19.23
CA ILE A 429 -4.74 7.43 19.75
C ILE A 429 -5.64 8.41 20.50
N THR A 430 -6.87 7.98 20.77
CA THR A 430 -7.80 8.70 21.64
C THR A 430 -8.00 7.91 22.93
N VAL A 431 -7.74 8.53 24.08
CA VAL A 431 -7.98 7.93 25.39
C VAL A 431 -9.35 8.35 25.93
N ARG A 432 -9.96 7.52 26.78
CA ARG A 432 -11.23 7.84 27.44
C ARG A 432 -11.01 8.18 28.92
N ASN A 433 -11.84 9.08 29.44
CA ASN A 433 -12.07 9.34 30.87
C ASN A 433 -10.90 9.95 31.66
N THR A 434 -9.93 10.56 30.99
CA THR A 434 -8.84 11.30 31.63
C THR A 434 -8.66 12.63 30.91
N ALA A 435 -8.65 13.75 31.63
CA ALA A 435 -8.23 15.03 31.08
C ALA A 435 -6.70 15.05 31.09
N LEU A 436 -6.08 15.05 29.91
CA LEU A 436 -4.63 15.02 29.79
C LEU A 436 -4.04 16.43 29.80
N THR A 437 -2.87 16.56 30.43
CA THR A 437 -2.04 17.77 30.33
C THR A 437 -1.19 17.67 29.07
N VAL A 438 -1.35 18.63 28.15
CA VAL A 438 -0.61 18.65 26.88
C VAL A 438 0.91 18.70 27.12
N GLY A 439 1.66 17.87 26.40
CA GLY A 439 3.11 17.74 26.53
C GLY A 439 3.56 16.75 27.62
N THR A 440 2.65 16.28 28.49
CA THR A 440 2.98 15.29 29.53
C THR A 440 3.01 13.87 28.96
N SER A 441 3.97 13.07 29.42
CA SER A 441 4.08 11.64 29.13
C SER A 441 3.16 10.83 30.04
N TYR A 442 2.49 9.83 29.47
CA TYR A 442 1.59 8.92 30.15
C TYR A 442 1.89 7.48 29.77
N THR A 443 1.63 6.57 30.72
CA THR A 443 1.65 5.13 30.42
C THR A 443 0.28 4.74 29.87
N ILE A 444 0.27 4.23 28.64
CA ILE A 444 -0.96 3.87 27.96
C ILE A 444 -1.23 2.38 28.10
N THR A 445 -2.41 2.06 28.61
CA THR A 445 -2.96 0.71 28.71
C THR A 445 -4.26 0.62 27.94
N TRP A 446 -4.67 -0.60 27.58
CA TRP A 446 -5.93 -0.85 26.88
C TRP A 446 -6.58 -2.16 27.30
N TYR A 447 -7.87 -2.25 27.08
CA TYR A 447 -8.63 -3.49 27.22
C TYR A 447 -9.61 -3.65 26.06
N GLU A 448 -10.03 -4.90 25.84
CA GLU A 448 -11.04 -5.26 24.85
C GLU A 448 -12.44 -5.33 25.49
N ASN A 449 -13.33 -4.41 25.12
CA ASN A 449 -14.75 -4.48 25.47
C ASN A 449 -15.50 -5.39 24.48
N LYS A 450 -15.56 -6.69 24.79
CA LYS A 450 -16.22 -7.72 23.97
C LYS A 450 -17.72 -7.54 23.78
N GLN A 451 -18.38 -6.66 24.54
CA GLN A 451 -19.81 -6.36 24.37
C GLN A 451 -20.07 -5.46 23.16
N LEU A 452 -19.04 -4.79 22.63
CA LEU A 452 -19.19 -3.91 21.47
C LEU A 452 -19.03 -4.69 20.16
N PRO A 453 -19.89 -4.44 19.16
CA PRO A 453 -20.02 -5.30 17.98
C PRO A 453 -18.81 -5.22 17.05
N HIS A 454 -18.05 -4.13 17.06
CA HIS A 454 -16.95 -3.85 16.14
C HIS A 454 -15.63 -3.67 16.91
N TRP A 455 -14.54 -4.34 16.47
CA TRP A 455 -13.22 -4.26 17.10
C TRP A 455 -12.72 -2.82 17.39
N LYS A 456 -12.95 -1.84 16.49
CA LYS A 456 -12.60 -0.41 16.69
C LYS A 456 -13.22 0.19 17.95
N GLN A 457 -14.39 -0.31 18.34
CA GLN A 457 -15.08 0.12 19.55
C GLN A 457 -14.67 -0.73 20.75
N ARG A 458 -14.21 -1.97 20.53
CA ARG A 458 -13.74 -2.86 21.59
C ARG A 458 -12.46 -2.32 22.24
N ILE A 459 -11.56 -1.69 21.48
CA ILE A 459 -10.33 -1.12 22.07
C ILE A 459 -10.66 0.17 22.83
N VAL A 460 -10.42 0.15 24.14
CA VAL A 460 -10.53 1.34 24.98
C VAL A 460 -9.17 1.64 25.59
N PHE A 461 -8.54 2.72 25.13
CA PHE A 461 -7.27 3.21 25.67
C PHE A 461 -7.49 4.06 26.92
N ARG A 462 -6.58 3.92 27.88
CA ARG A 462 -6.49 4.69 29.11
C ARG A 462 -5.07 5.21 29.28
N ALA A 463 -4.97 6.42 29.80
CA ALA A 463 -3.71 6.99 30.28
C ALA A 463 -3.64 6.81 31.79
N VAL A 464 -2.51 6.29 32.26
CA VAL A 464 -2.16 6.10 33.68
C VAL A 464 -0.99 7.01 34.00
#